data_AF-I2JLV7-F1
#
_entry.id   AF-I2JLV7-F1
#
_cell.length_a   1.000
_cell.length_b   1.000
_cell.length_c   1.000
_cell.angle_alpha   90.00
_cell.angle_beta   90.00
_cell.angle_gamma   90.00
#
_symmetry.space_group_name_H-M   'P 1'
#
loop_
_entity.id
_entity.type
_entity.pdbx_description
1 polymer ?
#
loop_
_entity_poly.entity_id
_entity_poly.type
_entity_poly.pdbx_seq_one_letter_code
_entity_poly.pdbx_strand_id
1 'polypeptide(L)'
;MPTDTNDLKVFTSFAEFYPYYLAEHSNKTCRRLHLIGSLLVLSVLCTALFNQQWGLLWLLPVIGYGFAWVGHFFFEKNKPATFKHPLYSFIGDWVMAKDLLLGRIPL
;
A
#
# COMPACT_ATOMS: atom_id res chain seq x y z
N MET A 1 -20.03 -22.90 -3.89
CA MET A 1 -19.45 -21.66 -3.34
C MET A 1 -18.07 -22.03 -2.81
N PRO A 2 -16.97 -21.50 -3.35
CA PRO A 2 -15.67 -21.73 -2.74
C PRO A 2 -15.61 -20.88 -1.48
N THR A 3 -15.47 -21.55 -0.33
CA THR A 3 -15.17 -20.91 0.95
C THR A 3 -13.71 -20.44 0.89
N ASP A 4 -13.49 -19.12 0.86
CA ASP A 4 -12.18 -18.51 0.90
C ASP A 4 -11.47 -18.84 2.22
N THR A 5 -10.67 -19.91 2.23
CA THR A 5 -9.88 -20.37 3.39
C THR A 5 -8.70 -19.46 3.73
N ASN A 6 -8.51 -18.37 2.98
CA ASN A 6 -7.39 -17.42 3.14
C ASN A 6 -7.64 -16.35 4.22
N ASP A 7 -8.83 -16.29 4.82
CA ASP A 7 -9.19 -15.23 5.78
C ASP A 7 -8.45 -15.31 7.13
N LEU A 8 -7.82 -16.44 7.44
CA LEU A 8 -7.12 -16.69 8.71
C LEU A 8 -5.64 -17.04 8.56
N LYS A 9 -5.03 -16.79 7.39
CA LYS A 9 -3.61 -17.12 7.19
C LYS A 9 -2.73 -16.22 8.04
N VAL A 10 -2.24 -16.74 9.16
CA VAL A 10 -1.25 -16.06 10.01
C VAL A 10 0.12 -16.26 9.38
N PHE A 11 0.69 -15.19 8.83
CA PHE A 11 2.04 -15.20 8.31
C PHE A 11 3.05 -15.13 9.45
N THR A 12 4.05 -16.00 9.42
CA THR A 12 5.09 -16.08 10.46
C THR A 12 6.27 -15.16 10.18
N SER A 13 6.37 -14.62 8.96
CA SER A 13 7.39 -13.66 8.56
C SER A 13 6.89 -12.76 7.42
N PHE A 14 7.53 -11.59 7.27
CA PHE A 14 7.24 -10.69 6.15
C PHE A 14 7.57 -11.34 4.79
N ALA A 15 8.62 -12.19 4.72
CA ALA A 15 8.98 -12.89 3.49
C ALA A 15 7.87 -13.84 3.00
N GLU A 16 7.11 -14.44 3.93
CA GLU A 16 5.94 -15.26 3.61
C GLU A 16 4.74 -14.39 3.19
N PHE A 17 4.58 -13.23 3.82
CA PHE A 17 3.49 -12.29 3.55
C PHE A 17 3.63 -11.57 2.20
N TYR A 18 4.85 -11.19 1.82
CA TYR A 18 5.05 -10.29 0.67
C TYR A 18 4.54 -10.85 -0.67
N PRO A 19 4.71 -12.15 -1.01
CA PRO A 19 4.08 -12.73 -2.19
C PRO A 19 2.55 -12.67 -2.16
N TYR A 20 1.92 -12.90 -1.00
CA TYR A 20 0.47 -12.75 -0.82
C TYR A 20 0.06 -11.28 -1.02
N TYR A 21 0.80 -10.35 -0.43
CA TYR A 21 0.57 -8.92 -0.60
C TYR A 21 0.65 -8.49 -2.07
N LEU A 22 1.65 -8.94 -2.83
CA LEU A 22 1.75 -8.64 -4.26
C LEU A 22 0.60 -9.24 -5.07
N ALA A 23 0.08 -10.40 -4.67
CA ALA A 23 -1.09 -11.01 -5.32
C ALA A 23 -2.36 -10.16 -5.11
N GLU A 24 -2.51 -9.51 -3.95
CA GLU A 24 -3.59 -8.54 -3.69
C GLU A 24 -3.43 -7.22 -4.48
N HIS A 25 -2.30 -7.03 -5.17
CA HIS A 25 -1.98 -5.87 -6.01
C HIS A 25 -1.59 -6.32 -7.43
N SER A 26 -2.35 -7.26 -8.00
CA SER A 26 -2.09 -7.85 -9.32
C SER A 26 -2.24 -6.85 -10.49
N ASN A 27 -3.12 -5.86 -10.34
CA ASN A 27 -3.43 -4.81 -11.29
C ASN A 27 -2.36 -3.71 -11.27
N LYS A 28 -1.84 -3.39 -12.46
CA LYS A 28 -0.85 -2.33 -12.68
C LYS A 28 -1.34 -0.96 -12.16
N THR A 29 -2.59 -0.62 -12.42
CA THR A 29 -3.16 0.65 -11.97
C THR A 29 -3.25 0.72 -10.45
N CYS A 30 -3.59 -0.38 -9.78
CA CYS A 30 -3.58 -0.44 -8.32
C CYS A 30 -2.18 -0.16 -7.76
N ARG A 31 -1.14 -0.86 -8.26
CA ARG A 31 0.26 -0.62 -7.88
C ARG A 31 0.72 0.82 -8.12
N ARG A 32 0.34 1.40 -9.27
CA ARG A 32 0.67 2.80 -9.61
C ARG A 32 0.01 3.78 -8.64
N LEU A 33 -1.25 3.55 -8.28
CA LEU A 33 -1.95 4.41 -7.32
C LEU A 33 -1.29 4.36 -5.95
N HIS A 34 -0.88 3.17 -5.48
CA HIS A 34 -0.08 3.06 -4.25
C HIS A 34 1.22 3.85 -4.36
N LEU A 35 1.98 3.68 -5.46
CA LEU A 35 3.22 4.42 -5.67
C LEU A 35 3.01 5.94 -5.68
N ILE A 36 2.00 6.43 -6.39
CA ILE A 36 1.64 7.86 -6.43
C ILE A 36 1.29 8.35 -5.03
N GLY A 37 0.45 7.60 -4.30
CA GLY A 37 0.10 7.90 -2.91
C GLY A 37 1.33 7.99 -2.00
N SER A 38 2.24 7.02 -2.06
CA SER A 38 3.49 7.01 -1.29
C SER A 38 4.38 8.21 -1.60
N LEU A 39 4.55 8.57 -2.87
CA LEU A 39 5.35 9.72 -3.29
C LEU A 39 4.74 11.05 -2.83
N LEU A 40 3.41 11.19 -2.90
CA LEU A 40 2.71 12.36 -2.39
C LEU A 40 2.81 12.47 -0.86
N VAL A 41 2.70 11.35 -0.13
CA VAL A 41 2.93 11.31 1.32
C VAL A 41 4.34 11.82 1.67
N LEU A 42 5.37 11.35 0.96
CA LEU A 42 6.75 11.83 1.17
C LEU A 42 6.89 13.31 0.84
N SER A 43 6.28 13.76 -0.26
CA SER A 43 6.31 15.17 -0.67
C SER A 43 5.71 16.08 0.39
N VAL A 44 4.52 15.74 0.89
CA VAL A 44 3.82 16.48 1.94
C VAL A 44 4.59 16.43 3.27
N LEU A 45 5.14 15.27 3.63
CA LEU A 45 5.97 15.12 4.82
C LEU A 45 7.19 16.06 4.75
N CYS A 46 7.90 16.09 3.62
CA CYS A 46 9.02 17.01 3.41
C CYS A 46 8.56 18.46 3.55
N THR A 47 7.46 18.85 2.90
CA THR A 47 6.89 20.22 3.02
C THR A 47 6.55 20.57 4.47
N ALA A 48 5.93 19.66 5.21
CA ALA A 48 5.57 19.87 6.62
C ALA A 48 6.80 20.10 7.50
N LEU A 49 7.87 19.33 7.29
CA LEU A 49 9.12 19.45 8.04
C LEU A 49 9.90 20.72 7.69
N PHE A 50 10.06 21.05 6.41
CA PHE A 50 10.84 22.23 5.99
C PHE A 50 10.15 23.55 6.34
N ASN A 51 8.83 23.61 6.21
CA ASN A 51 8.05 24.83 6.50
C ASN A 51 7.48 24.85 7.93
N GLN A 52 7.75 23.82 8.74
CA GLN A 52 7.19 23.64 10.10
C GLN A 52 5.65 23.69 10.13
N GLN A 53 5.00 23.28 9.04
CA GLN A 53 3.55 23.27 8.89
C GLN A 53 3.00 21.93 9.37
N TRP A 54 3.03 21.71 10.68
CA TRP A 54 2.62 20.45 11.31
C TRP A 54 1.17 20.05 11.00
N GLY A 55 0.30 21.01 10.66
CA GLY A 55 -1.07 20.74 10.21
C GLY A 55 -1.16 19.90 8.94
N LEU A 56 -0.14 19.96 8.06
CA LEU A 56 -0.06 19.10 6.89
C LEU A 56 0.08 17.61 7.26
N LEU A 57 0.50 17.29 8.49
CA LEU A 57 0.67 15.91 8.90
C LEU A 57 -0.65 15.12 8.90
N TRP A 58 -1.78 15.81 9.07
CA TRP A 58 -3.11 15.20 8.98
C TRP A 58 -3.44 14.69 7.57
N LEU A 59 -2.77 15.21 6.54
CA LEU A 59 -3.00 14.79 5.15
C LEU A 59 -2.30 13.48 4.80
N LEU A 60 -1.26 13.06 5.53
CA LEU A 60 -0.52 11.83 5.24
C LEU A 60 -1.44 10.59 5.17
N PRO A 61 -2.26 10.28 6.20
CA PRO A 61 -3.14 9.13 6.13
C PRO A 61 -4.22 9.30 5.05
N VAL A 62 -4.72 10.52 4.83
CA VAL A 62 -5.77 10.78 3.83
C VAL A 62 -5.24 10.50 2.42
N ILE A 63 -4.04 10.97 2.11
CA ILE A 63 -3.41 10.75 0.80
C ILE A 63 -3.02 9.28 0.65
N GLY A 64 -2.31 8.71 1.64
CA GLY A 64 -1.86 7.32 1.57
C GLY A 64 -3.03 6.34 1.38
N TYR A 65 -4.02 6.38 2.27
CA TYR A 65 -5.17 5.50 2.18
C TYR A 65 -6.11 5.86 1.03
N GLY A 66 -6.29 7.14 0.70
CA GLY A 66 -7.15 7.56 -0.39
C GLY A 66 -6.73 6.94 -1.73
N PHE A 67 -5.45 7.06 -2.09
CA PHE A 67 -4.95 6.46 -3.33
C PHE A 67 -4.95 4.93 -3.28
N ALA A 68 -4.55 4.32 -2.16
CA ALA A 68 -4.55 2.87 -1.99
C ALA A 68 -5.96 2.26 -2.13
N TRP A 69 -6.95 2.86 -1.47
CA TRP A 69 -8.33 2.40 -1.51
C TRP A 69 -8.96 2.56 -2.90
N VAL A 70 -8.61 3.62 -3.64
CA VAL A 70 -9.05 3.73 -5.04
C VAL A 70 -8.49 2.56 -5.86
N GLY A 71 -7.23 2.20 -5.67
CA GLY A 71 -6.62 1.01 -6.28
C GLY A 71 -7.39 -0.27 -5.96
N HIS A 72 -7.56 -0.55 -4.66
CA HIS A 72 -8.21 -1.76 -4.20
C HIS A 72 -9.68 -1.86 -4.60
N PHE A 73 -10.49 -0.83 -4.38
CA PHE A 73 -11.94 -0.95 -4.57
C PHE A 73 -12.38 -0.83 -6.03
N PHE A 74 -11.67 -0.04 -6.85
CA PHE A 74 -12.07 0.17 -8.25
C PHE A 74 -11.33 -0.73 -9.23
N PHE A 75 -10.06 -1.07 -8.98
CA PHE A 75 -9.23 -1.82 -9.93
C PHE A 75 -9.03 -3.28 -9.53
N GLU A 76 -8.68 -3.59 -8.28
CA GLU A 76 -8.55 -4.98 -7.81
C GLU A 76 -9.90 -5.60 -7.45
N LYS A 77 -10.83 -4.78 -6.94
CA LYS A 77 -12.11 -5.18 -6.37
C LYS A 77 -11.95 -6.15 -5.18
N ASN A 78 -10.91 -5.95 -4.37
CA ASN A 78 -10.66 -6.68 -3.13
C ASN A 78 -10.70 -5.74 -1.92
N LYS A 79 -10.63 -6.32 -0.72
CA LYS A 79 -10.45 -5.57 0.52
C LYS A 79 -8.97 -5.48 0.85
N PRO A 80 -8.43 -4.30 1.19
CA PRO A 80 -7.04 -4.14 1.59
C PRO A 80 -6.60 -5.14 2.66
N ALA A 81 -5.45 -5.78 2.46
CA ALA A 81 -4.83 -6.68 3.43
C ALA A 81 -4.53 -5.98 4.78
N THR A 82 -4.44 -4.65 4.79
CA THR A 82 -4.23 -3.80 5.96
C THR A 82 -5.24 -4.05 7.07
N PHE A 83 -6.47 -4.47 6.74
CA PHE A 83 -7.48 -4.80 7.74
C PHE A 83 -7.15 -6.06 8.56
N LYS A 84 -6.33 -6.96 8.04
CA LYS A 84 -5.91 -8.20 8.71
C LYS A 84 -4.48 -8.14 9.21
N HIS A 85 -3.58 -7.57 8.40
CA HIS A 85 -2.14 -7.51 8.67
C HIS A 85 -1.65 -6.06 8.54
N PRO A 86 -2.02 -5.15 9.46
CA PRO A 86 -1.78 -3.72 9.30
C PRO A 86 -0.29 -3.36 9.19
N LEU A 87 0.55 -3.91 10.06
CA LEU A 87 1.99 -3.63 10.07
C LEU A 87 2.69 -4.18 8.81
N TYR A 88 2.37 -5.42 8.43
CA TYR A 88 2.96 -6.03 7.23
C TYR A 88 2.48 -5.35 5.95
N SER A 89 1.22 -4.91 5.89
CA SER A 89 0.69 -4.18 4.74
C SER A 89 1.36 -2.80 4.61
N PHE A 90 1.55 -2.09 5.72
CA PHE A 90 2.30 -0.83 5.71
C PHE A 90 3.74 -1.00 5.22
N ILE A 91 4.46 -2.02 5.72
CA ILE A 91 5.81 -2.34 5.21
C ILE A 91 5.74 -2.75 3.73
N GLY A 92 4.72 -3.53 3.36
CA GLY A 92 4.44 -3.96 1.99
C GLY A 92 4.33 -2.79 1.02
N ASP A 93 3.61 -1.73 1.37
CA ASP A 93 3.47 -0.52 0.54
C ASP A 93 4.84 0.07 0.19
N TRP A 94 5.74 0.20 1.18
CA TRP A 94 7.09 0.75 0.95
C TRP A 94 8.00 -0.19 0.18
N VAL A 95 7.92 -1.50 0.45
CA VAL A 95 8.72 -2.51 -0.27
C VAL A 95 8.27 -2.60 -1.72
N MET A 96 6.96 -2.57 -1.98
CA MET A 96 6.39 -2.53 -3.33
C MET A 96 6.76 -1.24 -4.05
N ALA A 97 6.66 -0.08 -3.40
CA ALA A 97 7.08 1.19 -4.00
C ALA A 97 8.56 1.15 -4.41
N LYS A 98 9.44 0.64 -3.54
CA LYS A 98 10.86 0.44 -3.84
C LYS A 98 11.04 -0.54 -5.02
N ASP A 99 10.37 -1.67 -5.02
CA ASP A 99 10.52 -2.68 -6.07
C ASP A 99 9.98 -2.18 -7.43
N LEU A 100 8.94 -1.36 -7.46
CA LEU A 100 8.46 -0.65 -8.66
C LEU A 100 9.51 0.33 -9.18
N LEU A 101 10.07 1.18 -8.31
CA LEU A 101 11.09 2.16 -8.68
C LEU A 101 12.39 1.52 -9.18
N LEU A 102 12.76 0.37 -8.63
CA LEU A 102 13.92 -0.42 -9.07
C LEU A 102 13.63 -1.33 -10.27
N GLY A 103 12.40 -1.33 -10.80
CA GLY A 103 12.00 -2.15 -11.95
C GLY A 103 11.99 -3.66 -11.67
N ARG A 104 11.92 -4.07 -10.40
CA ARG A 104 11.85 -5.50 -9.99
C ARG A 104 10.47 -6.09 -10.21
N ILE A 105 9.44 -5.26 -10.19
CA ILE A 105 8.06 -5.62 -10.51
C ILE A 105 7.48 -4.63 -11.53
N PRO A 106 6.55 -5.06 -12.39
CA PRO A 106 6.05 -4.22 -13.47
C PRO A 106 5.17 -3.09 -12.94
N LEU A 107 5.43 -1.89 -13.47
CA LEU A 107 4.56 -0.71 -13.35
C LEU A 107 3.18 -0.94 -13.96
#